data_AF-A0A9W7I2X7-F1
#
_entry.id   AF-A0A9W7I2X7-F1
#
_cell.length_a   1.000
_cell.length_b   1.000
_cell.length_c   1.000
_cell.angle_alpha   90.00
_cell.angle_beta   90.00
_cell.angle_gamma   90.00
#
_symmetry.space_group_name_H-M   'P 1'
#
loop_
_entity.id
_entity.type
_entity.pdbx_description
1 polymer ?
#
loop_
_entity_poly.entity_id
_entity_poly.type
_entity_poly.pdbx_seq_one_letter_code
_entity_poly.pdbx_strand_id
1 'polypeptide(L)'
;MEKQTTRKTDLGWNHGYLVNPKVTNDVTCKYCLIVSKGGIHRFKQHLADGYKNIKACTKCPAHMREEMIDHFDKKKKEREKMNLVYEYD
;
A
#
# COMPACT_ATOMS: atom_id res chain seq x y z
N MET A 1 11.13 -25.04 -1.39
CA MET A 1 10.09 -24.00 -1.54
C MET A 1 10.77 -22.70 -1.95
N GLU A 2 10.95 -22.52 -3.25
CA GLU A 2 11.55 -21.31 -3.83
C GLU A 2 10.54 -20.16 -3.71
N LYS A 3 10.79 -19.21 -2.82
CA LYS A 3 10.03 -17.96 -2.78
C LYS A 3 10.46 -17.15 -4.00
N GLN A 4 9.61 -17.10 -5.02
CA GLN A 4 9.78 -16.30 -6.24
C GLN A 4 10.23 -14.87 -5.91
N THR A 5 11.51 -14.62 -6.14
CA THR A 5 12.19 -13.32 -6.08
C THR A 5 12.14 -12.64 -7.44
N THR A 6 10.94 -12.36 -7.95
CA THR A 6 10.84 -11.22 -8.87
C THR A 6 11.03 -9.97 -8.02
N ARG A 7 11.96 -9.08 -8.38
CA ARG A 7 12.09 -7.74 -7.79
C ARG A 7 10.78 -6.98 -8.04
N LYS A 8 9.73 -7.28 -7.27
CA LYS A 8 8.43 -6.63 -7.35
C LYS A 8 8.67 -5.21 -6.89
N THR A 9 8.77 -4.29 -7.83
CA THR A 9 8.51 -2.88 -7.59
C THR A 9 7.25 -2.82 -6.73
N ASP A 10 7.31 -2.18 -5.56
CA ASP A 10 6.17 -2.12 -4.63
C ASP A 10 4.92 -1.71 -5.41
N LEU A 11 3.81 -2.46 -5.25
CA LEU A 11 2.57 -2.26 -5.99
C LEU A 11 2.13 -0.79 -5.97
N GLY A 12 2.37 -0.07 -4.87
CA GLY A 12 2.06 1.35 -4.75
C GLY A 12 2.77 2.22 -5.80
N TRP A 13 4.01 1.90 -6.21
CA TRP A 13 4.76 2.71 -7.19
C TRP A 13 4.19 2.62 -8.61
N ASN A 14 3.36 1.62 -8.90
CA ASN A 14 2.62 1.58 -10.17
C ASN A 14 1.58 2.70 -10.23
N HIS A 15 1.10 3.19 -9.08
CA HIS A 15 -0.03 4.12 -8.98
C HIS A 15 0.34 5.50 -8.44
N GLY A 16 1.56 5.65 -7.92
CA GLY A 16 2.09 6.91 -7.41
C GLY A 16 3.50 7.18 -7.91
N TYR A 17 3.94 8.42 -7.80
CA TYR A 17 5.30 8.82 -8.16
C TYR A 17 5.80 9.92 -7.21
N LEU A 18 7.12 10.01 -7.08
CA LEU A 18 7.77 11.11 -6.37
C LEU A 18 8.01 12.25 -7.37
N VAL A 19 7.53 13.45 -7.04
CA VAL A 19 7.88 14.66 -7.83
C VAL A 19 9.36 15.00 -7.64
N ASN A 20 9.86 14.83 -6.41
CA ASN A 20 11.27 14.95 -6.09
C ASN A 20 11.76 13.62 -5.49
N PRO A 21 12.71 12.91 -6.12
CA PRO A 21 13.20 11.62 -5.61
C PRO A 21 13.90 11.72 -4.25
N LYS A 22 14.34 12.92 -3.84
CA LYS A 22 14.89 13.15 -2.50
C LYS A 22 13.81 13.26 -1.41
N VAL A 23 12.54 13.47 -1.80
CA VAL A 23 11.41 13.60 -0.88
C VAL A 23 10.56 12.33 -0.95
N THR A 24 11.04 11.26 -0.34
CA THR A 24 10.38 9.94 -0.37
C THR A 24 9.09 9.85 0.45
N ASN A 25 8.85 10.85 1.31
CA ASN A 25 7.64 10.95 2.13
C ASN A 25 6.42 11.45 1.35
N ASP A 26 6.62 12.11 0.21
CA ASP A 26 5.55 12.75 -0.54
C ASP A 26 5.31 11.99 -1.85
N VAL A 27 4.25 11.19 -1.87
CA VAL A 27 3.88 10.38 -3.02
C VAL A 27 2.68 11.00 -3.72
N THR A 28 2.85 11.42 -4.98
CA THR A 28 1.76 11.97 -5.80
C THR A 28 0.96 10.84 -6.43
N CYS A 29 -0.37 10.88 -6.23
CA CYS A 29 -1.30 9.93 -6.83
C CYS A 29 -1.51 10.19 -8.31
N LYS A 30 -1.37 9.17 -9.18
CA LYS A 30 -1.61 9.31 -10.63
C LYS A 30 -3.08 9.57 -10.99
N TYR A 31 -4.02 9.21 -10.11
CA TYR A 31 -5.46 9.32 -10.39
C TYR A 31 -6.06 10.65 -9.95
N CYS A 32 -5.83 11.03 -8.69
CA CYS A 32 -6.41 12.25 -8.13
C CYS A 32 -5.44 13.42 -8.06
N LEU A 33 -4.16 13.22 -8.41
CA LEU A 33 -3.09 14.22 -8.37
C LEU A 33 -2.84 14.83 -6.99
N ILE A 34 -3.41 14.25 -5.94
CA ILE A 34 -3.16 14.64 -4.55
C ILE A 34 -1.85 14.01 -4.07
N VAL A 35 -1.08 14.78 -3.31
CA VAL A 35 0.11 14.30 -2.60
C VAL A 35 -0.31 13.62 -1.30
N SER A 36 0.04 12.34 -1.17
CA SER A 36 -0.06 11.61 0.08
C SER A 36 1.25 11.74 0.85
N LYS A 37 1.17 12.29 2.07
CA LYS A 37 2.32 12.42 2.98
C LYS A 37 2.44 11.18 3.87
N GLY A 38 3.69 10.78 4.16
CA GLY A 38 4.03 9.61 4.98
C GLY A 38 4.44 8.39 4.15
N GLY A 39 4.91 8.63 2.93
CA GLY A 39 5.53 7.64 2.07
C GLY A 39 4.57 6.63 1.46
N ILE A 40 5.14 5.59 0.86
CA ILE A 40 4.42 4.60 0.05
C ILE A 40 3.35 3.83 0.84
N HIS A 41 3.54 3.65 2.15
CA HIS A 41 2.57 2.94 2.99
C HIS A 41 1.24 3.70 3.09
N ARG A 42 1.28 4.99 3.48
CA ARG A 42 0.07 5.82 3.56
C ARG A 42 -0.53 6.08 2.19
N PHE A 43 0.30 6.09 1.15
CA PHE A 43 -0.17 6.12 -0.23
C PHE A 43 -0.99 4.87 -0.61
N LYS A 44 -0.54 3.67 -0.25
CA LYS A 44 -1.34 2.44 -0.47
C LYS A 44 -2.67 2.47 0.27
N GLN A 45 -2.68 3.00 1.51
CA GLN A 45 -3.92 3.21 2.27
C GLN A 45 -4.86 4.22 1.61
N HIS A 46 -4.32 5.29 1.00
CA HIS A 46 -5.09 6.24 0.19
C HIS A 46 -5.80 5.56 -1.00
N LEU A 47 -5.17 4.58 -1.64
CA LEU A 47 -5.77 3.83 -2.76
C LEU A 47 -6.80 2.80 -2.32
N ALA A 48 -6.56 2.12 -1.19
CA ALA A 48 -7.45 1.10 -0.64
C ALA A 48 -8.77 1.69 -0.09
N ASP A 49 -8.76 2.96 0.36
CA ASP A 49 -9.85 3.56 1.14
C ASP A 49 -10.05 2.85 2.51
N GLY A 50 -10.98 3.31 3.35
CA GLY A 50 -11.35 2.67 4.62
C GLY A 50 -10.46 3.03 5.82
N TYR A 51 -9.50 3.93 5.67
CA TYR A 51 -8.60 4.34 6.75
C TYR A 51 -8.99 5.70 7.32
N LYS A 52 -9.46 5.74 8.59
CA LYS A 52 -10.00 6.93 9.27
C LYS A 52 -9.13 8.20 9.16
N ASN A 53 -7.81 8.04 9.19
CA ASN A 53 -6.85 9.16 9.22
C ASN A 53 -6.21 9.46 7.86
N ILE A 54 -6.77 8.91 6.78
CA ILE A 54 -6.19 9.00 5.44
C ILE A 54 -7.30 9.36 4.47
N LYS A 55 -7.10 10.46 3.76
CA LYS A 55 -7.99 10.86 2.69
C LYS A 55 -7.95 9.79 1.60
N ALA A 56 -9.09 9.23 1.24
CA ALA A 56 -9.18 8.22 0.19
C ALA A 56 -9.10 8.82 -1.22
N CYS A 57 -8.69 8.01 -2.18
CA CYS A 57 -8.71 8.36 -3.59
C CYS A 57 -10.12 8.21 -4.18
N THR A 58 -10.77 9.31 -4.52
CA THR A 58 -12.09 9.30 -5.18
C THR A 58 -12.03 8.95 -6.67
N LYS A 59 -10.83 8.97 -7.27
CA LYS A 59 -10.61 8.67 -8.70
C LYS A 59 -9.90 7.33 -8.94
N CYS A 60 -9.63 6.56 -7.88
CA CYS A 60 -9.00 5.24 -8.01
C CYS A 60 -10.01 4.24 -8.58
N PRO A 61 -9.68 3.52 -9.67
CA PRO A 61 -10.54 2.47 -10.22
C PRO A 61 -10.82 1.35 -9.21
N ALA A 62 -12.02 0.74 -9.28
CA ALA A 62 -12.47 -0.29 -8.34
C ALA A 62 -11.50 -1.49 -8.25
N HIS A 63 -11.09 -2.05 -9.40
CA HIS A 63 -10.17 -3.19 -9.45
C HIS A 63 -8.81 -2.91 -8.75
N MET A 64 -8.32 -1.66 -8.82
CA MET A 64 -7.08 -1.25 -8.15
C MET A 64 -7.26 -1.09 -6.64
N ARG A 65 -8.43 -0.60 -6.23
CA ARG A 65 -8.81 -0.53 -4.82
C ARG A 65 -8.88 -1.94 -4.21
N GLU A 66 -9.53 -2.87 -4.91
CA GLU A 66 -9.62 -4.28 -4.50
C GLU A 66 -8.24 -4.93 -4.38
N GLU A 67 -7.34 -4.69 -5.33
CA GLU A 67 -5.96 -5.21 -5.26
C GLU A 67 -5.20 -4.67 -4.03
N MET A 68 -5.40 -3.38 -3.70
CA MET A 68 -4.79 -2.78 -2.51
C MET A 68 -5.37 -3.34 -1.21
N ILE A 69 -6.68 -3.58 -1.14
CA ILE A 69 -7.34 -4.22 0.00
C ILE A 69 -6.78 -5.63 0.20
N ASP A 70 -6.73 -6.44 -0.86
CA ASP A 70 -6.18 -7.81 -0.79
C ASP A 70 -4.72 -7.82 -0.35
N HIS A 71 -3.90 -6.86 -0.81
CA HIS A 71 -2.54 -6.69 -0.33
C HIS A 71 -2.46 -6.49 1.20
N PHE A 72 -3.32 -5.63 1.76
CA PHE A 72 -3.36 -5.39 3.20
C PHE A 72 -3.90 -6.58 3.99
N ASP A 73 -4.92 -7.27 3.46
CA ASP A 73 -5.52 -8.45 4.09
C ASP A 73 -4.54 -9.63 4.15
N LYS A 74 -3.80 -9.89 3.07
CA LYS A 74 -2.73 -10.89 3.05
C LYS A 74 -1.69 -10.58 4.13
N LYS A 75 -1.21 -9.34 4.19
CA LYS A 75 -0.26 -8.91 5.22
C LYS A 75 -0.83 -9.01 6.64
N LYS A 76 -2.14 -8.78 6.84
CA LYS A 76 -2.79 -8.93 8.14
C LYS A 76 -2.81 -10.39 8.58
N LYS A 77 -3.23 -11.30 7.69
CA LYS A 77 -3.23 -12.75 7.94
C LYS A 77 -1.83 -13.29 8.23
N GLU A 78 -0.80 -12.78 7.54
CA GLU A 78 0.60 -13.14 7.82
C GLU A 78 1.04 -12.73 9.22
N ARG A 79 0.69 -11.52 9.66
CA ARG A 79 0.98 -11.05 11.04
C ARG A 79 0.24 -11.85 12.09
N GLU A 80 -1.04 -12.17 11.86
CA GLU A 80 -1.84 -13.00 12.78
C GLU A 80 -1.25 -14.40 12.92
N LYS A 81 -0.82 -15.02 11.81
CA LYS A 81 -0.12 -16.31 11.85
C LYS A 81 1.20 -16.24 12.62
N MET A 82 1.99 -15.18 12.44
CA MET A 82 3.22 -15.01 13.22
C MET A 82 2.93 -14.86 14.71
N ASN A 83 1.94 -14.04 15.08
CA ASN A 83 1.57 -13.84 16.48
C ASN A 83 1.12 -15.15 17.15
N LEU A 84 0.37 -15.99 16.43
CA LEU A 84 -0.02 -17.33 16.91
C LEU A 84 1.16 -18.29 17.05
N VAL A 85 2.30 -18.07 16.40
CA VAL A 85 3.50 -18.89 16.63
C VAL A 85 4.21 -18.43 17.90
N TYR A 86 4.39 -17.11 18.06
CA TYR A 86 5.04 -16.52 19.24
C TYR A 86 4.29 -16.69 20.56
N GLU A 87 2.97 -16.89 20.53
CA GLU A 87 2.18 -17.13 21.75
C GLU A 87 2.31 -18.58 22.26
N TYR A 88 2.80 -19.49 21.42
CA TYR A 88 2.97 -20.91 21.73
C TYR A 88 4.44 -21.30 21.98
N ASP A 89 5.37 -20.36 21.81
CA ASP A 89 6.81 -20.47 22.13
C ASP A 89 7.15 -19.80 23.48
#